data_AF-A0A2A4FZ80-F1
#
_entry.id   AF-A0A2A4FZ80-F1
#
_cell.length_a   1.000
_cell.length_b   1.000
_cell.length_c   1.000
_cell.angle_alpha   90.00
_cell.angle_beta   90.00
_cell.angle_gamma   90.00
#
_symmetry.space_group_name_H-M   'P 1'
#
loop_
_entity.id
_entity.type
_entity.pdbx_description
1 polymer ?
#
loop_
_entity_poly.entity_id
_entity_poly.type
_entity_poly.pdbx_seq_one_letter_code
_entity_poly.pdbx_strand_id
1 'polypeptide(L)'
;MTACQPIGAEDREVAEIDTLQRALRGLRHWAATAQARRHLAGEQGRRLHATALRLHDEAWSDCLAAAYGLFEIDAIHQAWVEAGGGRE
;
A
#
# COMPACT_ATOMS: atom_id res chain seq x y z
N MET A 1 -27.20 24.95 -15.95
CA MET A 1 -26.68 24.48 -14.66
C MET A 1 -25.43 23.68 -14.94
N THR A 2 -24.28 24.33 -14.85
CA THR A 2 -22.96 23.76 -15.15
C THR A 2 -22.53 22.96 -13.93
N ALA A 3 -22.32 21.64 -14.09
CA ALA A 3 -21.69 20.83 -13.07
C ALA A 3 -20.27 21.37 -12.84
N CYS A 4 -20.03 22.00 -11.69
CA CYS A 4 -18.67 22.24 -11.23
C CYS A 4 -18.05 20.86 -10.99
N GLN A 5 -17.19 20.39 -11.90
CA GLN A 5 -16.25 19.35 -11.51
C GLN A 5 -15.34 19.93 -10.40
N PRO A 6 -15.12 19.20 -9.30
CA PRO A 6 -14.27 19.67 -8.24
C PRO A 6 -12.83 19.49 -8.72
N ILE A 7 -12.22 20.58 -9.19
CA ILE A 7 -10.81 20.63 -9.64
C ILE A 7 -9.86 20.04 -8.55
N GLY A 8 -10.27 20.05 -7.27
CA GLY A 8 -9.51 19.43 -6.17
C GLY A 8 -9.67 17.92 -5.97
N ALA A 9 -10.63 17.25 -6.61
CA ALA A 9 -10.79 15.80 -6.50
C ALA A 9 -9.87 15.05 -7.47
N GLU A 10 -9.72 15.56 -8.69
CA GLU A 10 -8.82 14.99 -9.71
C GLU A 10 -7.35 15.09 -9.26
N ASP A 11 -6.95 16.22 -8.65
CA ASP A 11 -5.61 16.39 -8.07
C ASP A 11 -5.34 15.42 -6.91
N ARG A 12 -6.36 15.11 -6.11
CA ARG A 12 -6.28 14.17 -4.98
C ARG A 12 -6.14 12.72 -5.46
N GLU A 13 -6.98 12.29 -6.40
CA GLU A 13 -6.91 10.94 -6.97
C GLU A 13 -5.54 10.69 -7.63
N VAL A 14 -5.01 11.66 -8.36
CA VAL A 14 -3.66 11.56 -8.96
C VAL A 14 -2.58 11.41 -7.87
N ALA A 15 -2.66 12.18 -6.78
CA ALA A 15 -1.71 12.08 -5.67
C ALA A 15 -1.78 10.72 -4.93
N GLU A 16 -2.99 10.17 -4.77
CA GLU A 16 -3.21 8.86 -4.17
C GLU A 16 -2.69 7.73 -5.07
N ILE A 17 -2.91 7.80 -6.38
CA ILE A 17 -2.34 6.87 -7.37
C ILE A 17 -0.80 6.92 -7.34
N ASP A 18 -0.20 8.11 -7.31
CA ASP A 18 1.24 8.28 -7.24
C ASP A 18 1.84 7.68 -5.96
N THR A 19 1.12 7.82 -4.85
CA THR A 19 1.49 7.23 -3.55
C THR A 19 1.47 5.71 -3.64
N LEU A 20 0.40 5.13 -4.20
CA LEU A 20 0.30 3.68 -4.42
C LEU A 20 1.41 3.16 -5.35
N GLN A 21 1.69 3.85 -6.46
CA GLN A 21 2.78 3.46 -7.37
C GLN A 21 4.16 3.52 -6.71
N ARG A 22 4.39 4.48 -5.80
CA ARG A 22 5.64 4.57 -5.05
C ARG A 22 5.76 3.43 -4.04
N ALA A 23 4.69 3.12 -3.32
CA ALA A 23 4.65 1.99 -2.38
C ALA A 23 4.92 0.66 -3.09
N LEU A 24 4.24 0.39 -4.23
CA LEU A 24 4.42 -0.84 -5.02
C LEU A 24 5.85 -1.00 -5.54
N ARG A 25 6.50 0.11 -5.93
CA ARG A 25 7.92 0.10 -6.32
C ARG A 25 8.82 -0.27 -5.15
N GLY A 26 8.55 0.27 -3.95
CA GLY A 26 9.26 -0.09 -2.71
C GLY A 26 9.12 -1.57 -2.38
N LEU A 27 7.90 -2.09 -2.41
CA LEU A 27 7.60 -3.50 -2.14
C LEU A 27 8.36 -4.43 -3.10
N ARG A 28 8.30 -4.15 -4.41
CA ARG A 28 9.01 -4.94 -5.43
C ARG A 28 10.53 -4.91 -5.21
N HIS A 29 11.08 -3.75 -4.84
CA HIS A 29 12.51 -3.60 -4.56
C HIS A 29 12.96 -4.47 -3.39
N TRP A 30 12.22 -4.43 -2.27
CA TRP A 30 12.58 -5.19 -1.08
C TRP A 30 12.32 -6.69 -1.23
N ALA A 31 11.27 -7.09 -1.95
CA ALA A 31 11.05 -8.49 -2.32
C ALA A 31 12.23 -9.06 -3.13
N ALA A 32 12.67 -8.34 -4.16
CA ALA A 32 13.82 -8.74 -4.98
C ALA A 32 15.12 -8.80 -4.15
N THR A 33 15.28 -7.84 -3.24
CA THR A 33 16.45 -7.74 -2.36
C THR A 33 16.51 -8.87 -1.34
N ALA A 34 15.38 -9.21 -0.71
CA ALA A 34 15.28 -10.33 0.21
C ALA A 34 15.58 -11.65 -0.52
N GLN A 35 15.02 -11.84 -1.72
CA GLN A 35 15.25 -13.01 -2.56
C GLN A 35 16.72 -13.14 -2.98
N ALA A 36 17.38 -12.05 -3.41
CA ALA A 36 18.79 -12.06 -3.80
C ALA A 36 19.73 -12.44 -2.63
N ARG A 37 19.34 -12.09 -1.40
CA ARG A 37 20.18 -12.26 -0.20
C ARG A 37 19.91 -13.54 0.57
N ARG A 38 18.84 -14.27 0.25
CA ARG A 38 18.44 -15.52 0.94
C ARG A 38 19.53 -16.59 0.94
N HIS A 39 20.41 -16.58 -0.05
CA HIS A 39 21.45 -17.58 -0.29
C HIS A 39 22.83 -17.17 0.20
N LEU A 40 23.00 -15.95 0.72
CA LEU A 40 24.29 -15.49 1.21
C LEU A 40 24.66 -16.24 2.49
N ALA A 41 25.75 -17.02 2.43
CA ALA A 41 26.29 -17.72 3.57
C ALA A 41 26.97 -16.73 4.55
N GLY A 42 26.84 -16.99 5.85
CA GLY A 42 27.46 -16.22 6.92
C GLY A 42 26.52 -15.24 7.65
N GLU A 43 27.00 -14.74 8.78
CA GLU A 43 26.22 -13.87 9.68
C GLU A 43 25.79 -12.57 9.00
N GLN A 44 26.68 -11.97 8.20
CA GLN A 44 26.37 -10.76 7.45
C GLN A 44 25.24 -10.98 6.42
N GLY A 45 25.24 -12.11 5.72
CA GLY A 45 24.19 -12.47 4.76
C GLY A 45 22.83 -12.61 5.43
N ARG A 46 22.77 -13.33 6.57
CA ARG A 46 21.55 -13.48 7.37
C ARG A 46 21.00 -12.15 7.87
N ARG A 47 21.86 -11.28 8.41
CA ARG A 47 21.46 -9.94 8.88
C ARG A 47 20.89 -9.10 7.75
N LEU A 48 21.55 -9.09 6.58
CA LEU A 48 21.06 -8.33 5.42
C LEU A 48 19.75 -8.89 4.86
N HIS A 49 19.54 -10.21 4.88
CA HIS A 49 18.27 -10.83 4.51
C HIS A 49 17.15 -10.47 5.49
N ALA A 50 17.41 -10.57 6.80
CA ALA A 50 16.45 -10.19 7.84
C ALA A 50 16.05 -8.71 7.75
N THR A 51 17.01 -7.82 7.50
CA THR A 51 16.73 -6.40 7.26
C THR A 51 15.88 -6.19 6.00
N ALA A 52 16.17 -6.90 4.92
CA ALA A 52 15.40 -6.80 3.68
C ALA A 52 13.96 -7.31 3.84
N LEU A 53 13.74 -8.36 4.65
CA LEU A 53 12.39 -8.82 4.99
C LEU A 53 11.61 -7.79 5.81
N ARG A 54 12.24 -7.16 6.81
CA ARG A 54 11.58 -6.10 7.59
C ARG A 54 11.13 -4.93 6.71
N LEU A 55 12.01 -4.48 5.81
CA LEU A 55 11.70 -3.38 4.88
C LEU A 55 10.65 -3.78 3.84
N HIS A 56 10.58 -5.08 3.47
CA HIS A 56 9.49 -5.60 2.64
C HIS A 56 8.15 -5.52 3.37
N ASP A 57 8.09 -5.91 4.64
CA ASP A 57 6.85 -5.89 5.41
C ASP A 57 6.37 -4.44 5.67
N GLU A 58 7.29 -3.52 5.93
CA GLU A 58 6.98 -2.08 6.00
C GLU A 58 6.42 -1.57 4.66
N ALA A 59 7.08 -1.88 3.54
CA ALA A 59 6.59 -1.48 2.22
C ALA A 59 5.25 -2.14 1.84
N TRP A 60 4.97 -3.34 2.35
CA TRP A 60 3.67 -4.01 2.22
C TRP A 60 2.57 -3.26 2.96
N SER A 61 2.85 -2.81 4.20
CA SER A 61 1.93 -1.98 4.97
C SER A 61 1.65 -0.65 4.27
N ASP A 62 2.67 0.01 3.70
CA ASP A 62 2.50 1.25 2.95
C ASP A 62 1.63 1.05 1.70
N CYS A 63 1.83 -0.06 0.97
CA CYS A 63 0.99 -0.43 -0.17
C CYS A 63 -0.47 -0.61 0.23
N LEU A 64 -0.72 -1.33 1.34
CA LEU A 64 -2.07 -1.54 1.85
C LEU A 64 -2.71 -0.21 2.22
N ALA A 65 -2.03 0.63 3.00
CA ALA A 65 -2.56 1.93 3.41
C ALA A 65 -2.91 2.82 2.21
N ALA A 66 -2.05 2.87 1.20
CA ALA A 66 -2.32 3.61 -0.04
C ALA A 66 -3.52 3.05 -0.82
N ALA A 67 -3.66 1.72 -0.88
CA ALA A 67 -4.81 1.07 -1.52
C ALA A 67 -6.12 1.32 -0.74
N TYR A 68 -6.09 1.25 0.59
CA TYR A 68 -7.24 1.59 1.45
C TYR A 68 -7.72 3.02 1.21
N GLY A 69 -6.78 3.97 1.13
CA GLY A 69 -7.08 5.36 0.82
C GLY A 69 -7.72 5.53 -0.56
N LEU A 70 -7.09 4.97 -1.61
CA LEU A 70 -7.54 5.14 -2.99
C LEU A 70 -8.89 4.47 -3.30
N PHE A 71 -9.13 3.29 -2.73
CA PHE A 71 -10.37 2.54 -2.98
C PHE A 71 -11.47 2.83 -1.95
N GLU A 72 -11.23 3.79 -1.05
CA GLU A 72 -12.15 4.17 0.03
C GLU A 72 -12.79 2.97 0.75
N ILE A 73 -12.01 1.89 0.96
CA ILE A 73 -12.55 0.61 1.45
C ILE A 73 -13.23 0.80 2.81
N ASP A 74 -12.71 1.70 3.65
CA ASP A 74 -13.32 2.05 4.92
C ASP A 74 -14.65 2.82 4.77
N ALA A 75 -14.79 3.66 3.76
CA ALA A 75 -16.05 4.37 3.48
C ALA A 75 -17.10 3.40 2.93
N ILE A 76 -16.71 2.46 2.06
CA ILE A 76 -17.59 1.39 1.57
C ILE A 76 -18.02 0.49 2.73
N HIS A 77 -17.09 0.11 3.60
CA HIS A 77 -17.39 -0.69 4.78
C HIS A 77 -18.34 0.04 5.74
N GLN A 78 -18.10 1.34 6.00
CA GLN A 78 -19.00 2.11 6.85
C GLN A 78 -20.39 2.29 6.23
N ALA A 79 -20.48 2.60 4.94
CA ALA A 79 -21.76 2.66 4.25
C ALA A 79 -22.53 1.34 4.34
N TRP A 80 -21.84 0.19 4.29
CA TRP A 80 -22.45 -1.12 4.49
C TRP A 80 -22.92 -1.35 5.94
N VAL A 81 -22.13 -0.96 6.94
CA VAL A 81 -22.52 -1.04 8.36
C VAL A 81 -23.73 -0.14 8.65
N GLU A 82 -23.71 1.11 8.15
CA GLU A 82 -24.83 2.07 8.27
C GLU A 82 -26.09 1.56 7.57
N ALA A 83 -25.94 0.87 6.44
CA ALA A 83 -27.03 0.19 5.74
C ALA A 83 -27.56 -1.06 6.48
N GLY A 84 -26.99 -1.40 7.65
CA GLY A 84 -27.42 -2.51 8.49
C GLY A 84 -26.82 -3.87 8.12
N GLY A 85 -25.80 -3.91 7.26
CA GLY A 85 -25.20 -5.15 6.76
C GLY A 85 -24.54 -6.05 7.80
N GLY A 86 -24.21 -5.53 8.99
CA GLY A 86 -23.60 -6.31 10.08
C GLY A 86 -24.58 -6.96 11.07
N ARG A 87 -25.89 -6.94 10.78
CA ARG A 87 -26.90 -7.59 11.64
C ARG A 87 -27.23 -8.99 11.11
N GLU A 88 -26.34 -9.93 11.36
CA GLU A 88 -26.64 -11.37 11.31
C GLU A 88 -26.30 -12.03 12.66
#